data_AF-A0A850LFI3-F1
#
_entry.id   AF-A0A850LFI3-F1
#
_cell.length_a   1.000
_cell.length_b   1.000
_cell.length_c   1.000
_cell.angle_alpha   90.00
_cell.angle_beta   90.00
_cell.angle_gamma   90.00
#
_symmetry.space_group_name_H-M   'P 1'
#
loop_
_entity.id
_entity.type
_entity.pdbx_description
1 polymer ?
#
loop_
_entity_poly.entity_id
_entity_poly.type
_entity_poly.pdbx_seq_one_letter_code
_entity_poly.pdbx_strand_id
1 'polypeptide(L)'
;MTRAFLPGILAMAAIVVASNILVQFLILDGLLTWGAFTYPLAFLVTDVMNRVYGAEAARRVVFAGFVTGVICSLIGSQIVLQGDGYTYAAVPLRIAVASGSAFLIAQLTDVAVFNRFRGGRWWRAPLVSTLIGSALDTALFFTIAFSASITLFGPDADTAVNWAWEAVPFMNKGAPMPLWVTLAFADWLVKLSLALIALVPFRVIVQRLAPARATA
;
A
#
# COMPACT_ATOMS: atom_id res chain seq x y z
N MET A 1 12.26 -26.11 -0.16
CA MET A 1 12.45 -24.66 -0.41
C MET A 1 11.18 -23.82 -0.21
N THR A 2 9.96 -24.30 -0.48
CA THR A 2 8.70 -23.52 -0.42
C THR A 2 8.17 -23.21 0.99
N ARG A 3 8.48 -24.03 2.00
CA ARG A 3 7.92 -23.87 3.37
C ARG A 3 8.49 -22.68 4.14
N ALA A 4 9.70 -22.21 3.79
CA ALA A 4 10.36 -21.11 4.51
C ALA A 4 9.70 -19.75 4.25
N PHE A 5 9.04 -19.57 3.10
CA PHE A 5 8.44 -18.28 2.72
C PHE A 5 6.95 -18.21 3.01
N LEU A 6 6.33 -19.35 3.34
CA LEU A 6 4.89 -19.48 3.53
C LEU A 6 4.36 -18.49 4.59
N PRO A 7 5.02 -18.26 5.75
CA PRO A 7 4.54 -17.27 6.71
C PRO A 7 4.50 -15.85 6.14
N GLY A 8 5.51 -15.45 5.36
CA GLY A 8 5.56 -14.15 4.70
C GLY A 8 4.48 -13.99 3.63
N ILE A 9 4.25 -15.03 2.84
CA ILE A 9 3.18 -15.05 1.82
C ILE A 9 1.81 -14.91 2.49
N LEU A 10 1.55 -15.68 3.55
CA LEU A 10 0.28 -15.63 4.27
C LEU A 10 0.07 -14.27 4.96
N ALA A 11 1.11 -13.72 5.60
CA ALA A 11 1.04 -12.40 6.21
C ALA A 11 0.75 -11.31 5.17
N MET A 12 1.46 -11.33 4.04
CA MET A 12 1.23 -10.39 2.94
C MET A 12 -0.20 -10.51 2.39
N ALA A 13 -0.65 -11.74 2.07
CA ALA A 13 -2.00 -11.97 1.57
C ALA A 13 -3.08 -11.50 2.56
N ALA A 14 -2.91 -11.80 3.85
CA ALA A 14 -3.83 -11.36 4.91
C ALA A 14 -3.90 -9.82 5.01
N ILE A 15 -2.74 -9.13 4.97
CA ILE A 15 -2.70 -7.67 4.97
C ILE A 15 -3.38 -7.09 3.74
N VAL A 16 -3.13 -7.64 2.55
CA VAL A 16 -3.75 -7.18 1.30
C VAL A 16 -5.26 -7.36 1.34
N VAL A 17 -5.76 -8.54 1.76
CA VAL A 17 -7.19 -8.79 1.92
C VAL A 17 -7.80 -7.83 2.94
N ALA A 18 -7.18 -7.71 4.12
CA ALA A 18 -7.66 -6.82 5.18
C ALA A 18 -7.69 -5.36 4.69
N SER A 19 -6.69 -4.89 3.95
CA SER A 19 -6.64 -3.52 3.43
C SER A 19 -7.75 -3.26 2.41
N ASN A 20 -8.05 -4.23 1.52
CA ASN A 20 -9.14 -4.11 0.54
C ASN A 20 -10.53 -4.11 1.18
N ILE A 21 -10.69 -4.76 2.34
CA ILE A 21 -11.93 -4.69 3.12
C ILE A 21 -12.00 -3.39 3.92
N LEU A 22 -10.92 -3.06 4.62
CA LEU A 22 -10.85 -1.94 5.56
C LEU A 22 -10.88 -0.56 4.90
N VAL A 23 -10.55 -0.47 3.60
CA VAL A 23 -10.67 0.78 2.82
C VAL A 23 -12.11 1.28 2.74
N GLN A 24 -13.11 0.41 2.93
CA GLN A 24 -14.53 0.80 2.89
C GLN A 24 -14.99 1.53 4.16
N PHE A 25 -14.18 1.54 5.22
CA PHE A 25 -14.55 2.12 6.51
C PHE A 25 -13.81 3.44 6.72
N LEU A 26 -14.56 4.53 6.55
CA LEU A 26 -14.10 5.90 6.70
C LEU A 26 -13.91 6.28 8.18
N ILE A 27 -12.89 7.10 8.45
CA ILE A 27 -12.59 7.69 9.74
C ILE A 27 -12.17 9.16 9.55
N LEU A 28 -12.10 9.92 10.64
CA LEU A 28 -11.69 11.34 10.61
C LEU A 28 -12.51 12.14 9.59
N ASP A 29 -13.84 12.02 9.68
CA ASP A 29 -14.80 12.68 8.80
C ASP A 29 -14.57 12.44 7.30
N GLY A 30 -14.07 11.23 6.96
CA GLY A 30 -13.83 10.82 5.57
C GLY A 30 -12.45 11.14 5.03
N LEU A 31 -11.56 11.74 5.83
CA LEU A 31 -10.20 12.06 5.43
C LEU A 31 -9.32 10.81 5.24
N LEU A 32 -9.59 9.75 6.00
CA LEU A 32 -8.83 8.51 5.99
C LEU A 32 -9.75 7.29 6.07
N THR A 33 -9.20 6.13 5.74
CA THR A 33 -9.86 4.83 5.90
C THR A 33 -9.04 3.95 6.82
N TRP A 34 -9.64 2.89 7.38
CA TRP A 34 -8.87 1.88 8.12
C TRP A 34 -7.82 1.20 7.23
N GLY A 35 -8.03 1.15 5.91
CA GLY A 35 -7.05 0.64 4.93
C GLY A 35 -5.72 1.40 4.96
N ALA A 36 -5.73 2.71 5.22
CA ALA A 36 -4.51 3.52 5.31
C ALA A 36 -3.57 3.09 6.46
N PHE A 37 -4.11 2.43 7.50
CA PHE A 37 -3.34 1.97 8.65
C PHE A 37 -2.87 0.52 8.52
N THR A 38 -3.59 -0.31 7.78
CA THR A 38 -3.22 -1.72 7.59
C THR A 38 -2.28 -1.93 6.42
N TYR A 39 -2.46 -1.20 5.33
CA TYR A 39 -1.63 -1.34 4.13
C TYR A 39 -0.12 -1.13 4.37
N PRO A 40 0.32 -0.14 5.18
CA PRO A 40 1.76 0.08 5.42
C PRO A 40 2.48 -1.11 6.06
N LEU A 41 1.74 -2.02 6.71
CA LEU A 41 2.30 -3.27 7.24
C LEU A 41 2.81 -4.21 6.13
N ALA A 42 2.35 -4.05 4.89
CA ALA A 42 2.87 -4.81 3.75
C ALA A 42 4.37 -4.52 3.51
N PHE A 43 4.80 -3.27 3.63
CA PHE A 43 6.22 -2.89 3.54
C PHE A 43 7.05 -3.56 4.64
N LEU A 44 6.53 -3.60 5.87
CA LEU A 44 7.18 -4.32 6.97
C LEU A 44 7.40 -5.81 6.64
N VAL A 45 6.39 -6.48 6.08
CA VAL A 45 6.51 -7.89 5.66
C VAL A 45 7.57 -8.02 4.57
N THR A 46 7.53 -7.17 3.55
CA THR A 46 8.53 -7.16 2.46
C THR A 46 9.95 -6.98 3.00
N ASP A 47 10.16 -6.00 3.88
CA ASP A 47 11.45 -5.70 4.49
C ASP A 47 12.00 -6.85 5.33
N VAL A 48 11.15 -7.47 6.17
CA VAL A 48 11.53 -8.64 6.97
C VAL A 48 11.95 -9.79 6.06
N MET A 49 11.15 -10.08 5.03
CA MET A 49 11.44 -11.16 4.09
C MET A 49 12.73 -10.89 3.31
N ASN A 50 12.95 -9.64 2.91
CA ASN A 50 14.16 -9.23 2.21
C ASN A 50 15.40 -9.34 3.10
N ARG A 51 15.29 -8.97 4.37
CA ARG A 51 16.40 -9.06 5.34
C ARG A 51 16.80 -10.50 5.65
N VAL A 52 15.80 -11.34 5.94
CA VAL A 52 16.02 -12.70 6.46
C VAL A 52 16.30 -13.69 5.32
N TYR A 53 15.54 -13.59 4.22
CA TYR A 53 15.56 -14.57 3.13
C TYR A 53 16.07 -14.00 1.80
N GLY A 54 16.33 -12.70 1.72
CA GLY A 54 16.89 -12.05 0.54
C GLY A 54 15.86 -11.54 -0.47
N ALA A 55 16.38 -10.86 -1.50
CA ALA A 55 15.59 -10.16 -2.51
C ALA A 55 14.61 -11.08 -3.25
N GLU A 56 15.03 -12.30 -3.59
CA GLU A 56 14.21 -13.23 -4.34
C GLU A 56 12.97 -13.68 -3.56
N ALA A 57 13.15 -13.99 -2.27
CA ALA A 57 12.04 -14.34 -1.39
C ALA A 57 11.07 -13.16 -1.22
N ALA A 58 11.58 -11.94 -1.04
CA ALA A 58 10.76 -10.74 -0.96
C ALA A 58 9.94 -10.52 -2.24
N ARG A 59 10.54 -10.65 -3.42
CA ARG A 59 9.82 -10.54 -4.71
C ARG A 59 8.71 -11.57 -4.86
N ARG A 60 8.93 -12.80 -4.40
CA ARG A 60 7.88 -13.84 -4.41
C ARG A 60 6.71 -13.49 -3.50
N VAL A 61 6.98 -12.94 -2.31
CA VAL A 61 5.94 -12.47 -1.38
C VAL A 61 5.17 -11.29 -1.96
N VAL A 62 5.86 -10.33 -2.57
CA VAL A 62 5.24 -9.21 -3.30
C VAL A 62 4.35 -9.73 -4.41
N PHE A 63 4.83 -10.66 -5.25
CA PHE A 63 4.01 -11.21 -6.33
C PHE A 63 2.78 -11.96 -5.81
N ALA A 64 2.90 -12.72 -4.72
CA ALA A 64 1.75 -13.35 -4.09
C ALA A 64 0.73 -12.31 -3.59
N GLY A 65 1.19 -11.24 -2.92
CA GLY A 65 0.34 -10.12 -2.51
C GLY A 65 -0.35 -9.44 -3.69
N PHE A 66 0.36 -9.24 -4.81
CA PHE A 66 -0.19 -8.69 -6.04
C PHE A 66 -1.30 -9.56 -6.60
N VAL A 67 -1.07 -10.88 -6.72
CA VAL A 67 -2.09 -11.84 -7.19
C VAL A 67 -3.30 -11.83 -6.25
N THR A 68 -3.08 -11.81 -4.93
CA THR A 68 -4.16 -11.67 -3.94
C THR A 68 -4.95 -10.38 -4.16
N GLY A 69 -4.28 -9.25 -4.37
CA GLY A 69 -4.92 -7.95 -4.63
C GLY A 69 -5.74 -7.94 -5.92
N VAL A 70 -5.24 -8.57 -6.98
CA VAL A 70 -5.98 -8.75 -8.24
C VAL A 70 -7.25 -9.58 -7.99
N ILE A 71 -7.15 -10.70 -7.27
CA ILE A 71 -8.31 -11.52 -6.93
C ILE A 71 -9.32 -10.73 -6.09
N CYS A 72 -8.87 -9.99 -5.07
CA CYS A 72 -9.74 -9.12 -4.27
C CYS A 72 -10.43 -8.05 -5.14
N SER A 73 -9.71 -7.46 -6.08
CA SER A 73 -10.26 -6.44 -6.99
C SER A 73 -11.28 -7.04 -7.96
N LEU A 74 -11.02 -8.24 -8.50
CA LEU A 74 -11.96 -8.95 -9.35
C LEU A 74 -13.24 -9.28 -8.59
N ILE A 75 -13.14 -9.80 -7.37
CA ILE A 75 -14.31 -10.07 -6.52
C ILE A 75 -15.04 -8.76 -6.20
N GLY A 76 -14.31 -7.72 -5.78
CA GLY A 76 -14.87 -6.41 -5.44
C GLY A 76 -15.56 -5.73 -6.62
N SER A 77 -15.10 -5.96 -7.86
CA SER A 77 -15.76 -5.44 -9.07
C SER A 77 -17.15 -6.04 -9.31
N GLN A 78 -17.43 -7.24 -8.76
CA GLN A 78 -18.72 -7.91 -8.87
C GLN A 78 -19.67 -7.56 -7.71
N ILE A 79 -19.16 -6.89 -6.66
CA ILE A 79 -19.96 -6.46 -5.52
C ILE A 79 -20.47 -5.05 -5.81
N VAL A 80 -21.79 -4.90 -5.91
CA VAL A 80 -22.44 -3.60 -6.10
C VAL A 80 -22.79 -3.02 -4.74
N LEU A 81 -22.28 -1.82 -4.47
CA LEU A 81 -22.61 -1.01 -3.29
C LEU A 81 -23.62 0.07 -3.67
N GLN A 82 -24.41 0.49 -2.68
CA GLN A 82 -25.36 1.58 -2.79
C GLN A 82 -24.97 2.68 -1.81
N GLY A 83 -24.85 3.91 -2.30
CA GLY A 83 -24.56 5.09 -1.49
C GLY A 83 -25.07 6.35 -2.18
N ASP A 84 -25.66 7.27 -1.41
CA ASP A 84 -26.15 8.58 -1.88
C ASP A 84 -27.03 8.55 -3.15
N GLY A 85 -27.83 7.48 -3.31
CA GLY A 85 -28.73 7.31 -4.46
C GLY A 85 -28.08 6.71 -5.72
N TYR A 86 -26.80 6.36 -5.67
CA TYR A 86 -26.06 5.75 -6.77
C TYR A 86 -25.64 4.31 -6.45
N THR A 87 -25.56 3.48 -7.50
CA THR A 87 -24.98 2.13 -7.45
C THR A 87 -23.62 2.13 -8.12
N TYR A 88 -22.61 1.62 -7.43
CA TYR A 88 -21.25 1.50 -7.97
C TYR A 88 -20.61 0.18 -7.54
N ALA A 89 -19.62 -0.28 -8.31
CA ALA A 89 -18.84 -1.45 -7.93
C ALA A 89 -17.94 -1.11 -6.73
N ALA A 90 -17.80 -2.02 -5.76
CA ALA A 90 -16.96 -1.82 -4.59
C ALA A 90 -15.49 -1.53 -4.96
N VAL A 91 -15.03 -2.07 -6.09
CA VAL A 91 -13.73 -1.75 -6.70
C VAL A 91 -13.93 -1.42 -8.18
N PRO A 92 -13.99 -0.14 -8.56
CA PRO A 92 -13.99 0.27 -9.96
C PRO A 92 -12.70 -0.15 -10.68
N LEU A 93 -12.77 -0.42 -11.98
CA LEU A 93 -11.61 -0.85 -12.79
C LEU A 93 -10.42 0.10 -12.65
N ARG A 94 -10.69 1.40 -12.63
CA ARG A 94 -9.70 2.46 -12.44
C ARG A 94 -8.95 2.33 -11.11
N ILE A 95 -9.67 2.04 -10.02
CA ILE A 95 -9.09 1.81 -8.69
C ILE A 95 -8.27 0.51 -8.66
N ALA A 96 -8.76 -0.55 -9.30
CA ALA A 96 -8.03 -1.82 -9.40
C ALA A 96 -6.69 -1.66 -10.13
N VAL A 97 -6.68 -0.95 -11.27
CA VAL A 97 -5.45 -0.70 -12.04
C VAL A 97 -4.49 0.20 -11.27
N ALA A 98 -5.00 1.24 -10.61
CA ALA A 98 -4.19 2.12 -9.76
C ALA A 98 -3.54 1.34 -8.62
N SER A 99 -4.32 0.56 -7.87
CA SER A 99 -3.87 -0.26 -6.73
C SER A 99 -2.82 -1.29 -7.16
N GLY A 100 -3.10 -2.07 -8.21
CA GLY A 100 -2.17 -3.08 -8.70
C GLY A 100 -0.85 -2.49 -9.20
N SER A 101 -0.90 -1.37 -9.94
CA SER A 101 0.27 -0.71 -10.49
C SER A 101 1.11 -0.05 -9.40
N ALA A 102 0.48 0.69 -8.48
CA ALA A 102 1.13 1.32 -7.34
C ALA A 102 1.80 0.27 -6.43
N PHE A 103 1.06 -0.77 -6.04
CA PHE A 103 1.58 -1.85 -5.21
C PHE A 103 2.81 -2.51 -5.83
N LEU A 104 2.73 -2.93 -7.09
CA LEU A 104 3.82 -3.67 -7.72
C LEU A 104 5.08 -2.80 -7.88
N ILE A 105 4.92 -1.56 -8.38
CA ILE A 105 6.05 -0.65 -8.60
C ILE A 105 6.67 -0.25 -7.26
N ALA A 106 5.86 0.11 -6.27
CA ALA A 106 6.33 0.53 -4.95
C ALA A 106 7.06 -0.60 -4.22
N GLN A 107 6.48 -1.80 -4.18
CA GLN A 107 7.05 -2.94 -3.47
C GLN A 107 8.32 -3.46 -4.14
N LEU A 108 8.38 -3.49 -5.48
CA LEU A 108 9.62 -3.87 -6.18
C LEU A 108 10.72 -2.83 -6.00
N THR A 109 10.36 -1.54 -5.97
CA THR A 109 11.29 -0.45 -5.68
C THR A 109 11.80 -0.54 -4.25
N ASP A 110 10.92 -0.80 -3.29
CA ASP A 110 11.28 -1.05 -1.89
C ASP A 110 12.32 -2.17 -1.79
N VAL A 111 12.07 -3.34 -2.40
CA VAL A 111 13.02 -4.46 -2.40
C VAL A 111 14.38 -4.06 -2.99
N ALA A 112 14.40 -3.28 -4.07
CA ALA A 112 15.63 -2.84 -4.73
C ALA A 112 16.41 -1.84 -3.86
N VAL A 113 15.75 -0.81 -3.34
CA VAL A 113 16.33 0.21 -2.46
C VAL A 113 16.84 -0.43 -1.17
N PHE A 114 16.05 -1.32 -0.55
CA PHE A 114 16.46 -2.02 0.65
C PHE A 114 17.76 -2.80 0.42
N ASN A 115 17.84 -3.56 -0.67
CA ASN A 115 19.06 -4.32 -0.99
C ASN A 115 20.26 -3.44 -1.26
N ARG A 116 20.05 -2.24 -1.82
CA ARG A 116 21.13 -1.26 -2.02
C ARG A 116 21.71 -0.73 -0.70
N PHE A 117 20.87 -0.62 0.34
CA PHE A 117 21.25 -0.08 1.66
C PHE A 117 21.43 -1.14 2.76
N ARG A 118 21.29 -2.43 2.44
CA ARG A 118 21.28 -3.54 3.42
C ARG A 118 22.51 -3.62 4.32
N GLY A 119 23.68 -3.18 3.82
CA GLY A 119 24.96 -3.23 4.54
C GLY A 119 25.17 -2.13 5.58
N GLY A 120 24.26 -1.15 5.67
CA GLY A 120 24.34 -0.07 6.65
C GLY A 120 23.80 -0.44 8.04
N ARG A 121 23.50 0.59 8.84
CA ARG A 121 22.79 0.45 10.13
C ARG A 121 21.48 -0.32 9.92
N TRP A 122 21.10 -1.13 10.91
CA TRP A 122 19.94 -2.05 10.82
C TRP A 122 18.63 -1.36 10.41
N TRP A 123 18.42 -0.10 10.80
CA TRP A 123 17.24 0.70 10.49
C TRP A 123 17.31 1.41 9.13
N ARG A 124 18.51 1.58 8.55
CA ARG A 124 18.69 2.43 7.36
C ARG A 124 17.98 1.85 6.14
N ALA A 125 18.18 0.55 5.89
CA ALA A 125 17.54 -0.10 4.76
C ALA A 125 16.00 -0.07 4.84
N PRO A 126 15.34 -0.57 5.91
CA PRO A 126 13.87 -0.58 5.97
C PRO A 126 13.26 0.82 5.97
N LEU A 127 13.88 1.79 6.65
CA LEU A 127 13.36 3.15 6.66
C LEU A 127 13.43 3.78 5.27
N VAL A 128 14.61 3.75 4.63
CA VAL A 128 14.80 4.43 3.32
C VAL A 128 13.98 3.75 2.22
N SER A 129 13.90 2.41 2.22
CA SER A 129 13.10 1.68 1.24
C SER A 129 11.62 1.96 1.41
N THR A 130 11.09 1.86 2.64
CA THR A 130 9.67 2.11 2.92
C THR A 130 9.31 3.57 2.63
N LEU A 131 10.16 4.54 2.96
CA LEU A 131 9.90 5.97 2.66
C LEU A 131 9.77 6.22 1.16
N ILE A 132 10.69 5.69 0.35
CA ILE A 132 10.65 5.85 -1.11
C ILE A 132 9.49 5.05 -1.70
N GLY A 133 9.32 3.80 -1.28
CA GLY A 133 8.24 2.92 -1.73
C GLY A 133 6.86 3.49 -1.43
N SER A 134 6.61 3.94 -0.21
CA SER A 134 5.32 4.52 0.20
C SER A 134 5.01 5.86 -0.48
N ALA A 135 6.02 6.69 -0.74
CA ALA A 135 5.84 7.91 -1.52
C ALA A 135 5.46 7.60 -2.98
N LEU A 136 6.16 6.65 -3.61
CA LEU A 136 5.83 6.19 -4.96
C LEU A 136 4.45 5.55 -5.03
N ASP A 137 4.11 4.70 -4.06
CA ASP A 137 2.80 4.06 -3.95
C ASP A 137 1.69 5.11 -3.91
N THR A 138 1.81 6.09 -3.01
CA THR A 138 0.80 7.14 -2.85
C THR A 138 0.69 7.99 -4.11
N ALA A 139 1.82 8.42 -4.68
CA ALA A 139 1.82 9.23 -5.89
C ALA A 139 1.17 8.49 -7.07
N LEU A 140 1.53 7.23 -7.29
CA LEU A 140 0.98 6.42 -8.38
C LEU A 140 -0.50 6.10 -8.13
N PHE A 141 -0.86 5.64 -6.94
CA PHE A 141 -2.23 5.25 -6.61
C PHE A 141 -3.17 6.43 -6.77
N PHE A 142 -2.94 7.53 -6.06
CA PHE A 142 -3.87 8.66 -6.07
C PHE A 142 -3.92 9.35 -7.42
N THR A 143 -2.80 9.45 -8.13
CA THR A 143 -2.81 10.04 -9.48
C THR A 143 -3.60 9.17 -10.45
N ILE A 144 -3.32 7.86 -10.53
CA ILE A 144 -4.01 6.96 -11.46
C ILE A 144 -5.49 6.81 -11.09
N ALA A 145 -5.79 6.68 -9.79
CA ALA A 145 -7.15 6.47 -9.27
C ALA A 145 -8.04 7.70 -9.40
N PHE A 146 -7.51 8.90 -9.12
CA PHE A 146 -8.36 10.08 -8.88
C PHE A 146 -7.99 11.33 -9.68
N SER A 147 -6.90 11.37 -10.45
CA SER A 147 -6.60 12.56 -11.27
C SER A 147 -7.56 12.71 -12.46
N ALA A 148 -8.23 13.85 -12.58
CA ALA A 148 -9.09 14.14 -13.73
C ALA A 148 -8.33 14.18 -15.08
N SER A 149 -7.00 14.29 -15.06
CA SER A 149 -6.17 14.30 -16.28
C SER A 149 -5.99 12.92 -16.92
N ILE A 150 -6.33 11.83 -16.22
CA ILE A 150 -6.22 10.47 -16.75
C ILE A 150 -7.60 10.01 -17.24
N THR A 151 -7.79 10.05 -18.56
CA THR A 151 -9.06 9.72 -19.24
C THR A 151 -9.09 8.30 -19.83
N LEU A 152 -8.09 7.46 -19.50
CA LEU A 152 -7.89 6.14 -20.09
C LEU A 152 -9.05 5.16 -19.83
N PHE A 153 -9.78 5.34 -18.73
CA PHE A 153 -10.76 4.36 -18.23
C PHE A 153 -12.20 4.59 -18.72
N GLY A 154 -12.43 5.73 -19.38
CA GLY A 154 -13.75 6.10 -19.91
C GLY A 154 -14.70 6.74 -18.88
N PRO A 155 -15.85 7.27 -19.35
CA PRO A 155 -16.74 8.12 -18.54
C PRO A 155 -17.35 7.40 -17.33
N ASP A 156 -17.70 6.12 -17.47
CA ASP A 156 -18.33 5.36 -16.38
C ASP A 156 -17.37 5.18 -15.19
N ALA A 157 -16.10 4.90 -15.48
CA ALA A 157 -15.07 4.76 -14.44
C ALA A 157 -14.74 6.09 -13.77
N ASP A 158 -14.81 7.19 -14.53
CA ASP A 158 -14.60 8.55 -14.03
C ASP A 158 -15.75 9.00 -13.12
N THR A 159 -16.99 8.65 -13.47
CA THR A 159 -18.17 8.96 -12.65
C THR A 159 -18.11 8.29 -11.28
N ALA A 160 -17.48 7.12 -11.16
CA ALA A 160 -17.31 6.43 -9.88
C ALA A 160 -16.31 7.11 -8.92
N VAL A 161 -15.47 8.02 -9.42
CA VAL A 161 -14.39 8.66 -8.64
C VAL A 161 -14.44 10.19 -8.66
N ASN A 162 -15.37 10.79 -9.41
CA ASN A 162 -15.44 12.25 -9.60
C ASN A 162 -15.74 13.03 -8.32
N TRP A 163 -16.30 12.39 -7.29
CA TRP A 163 -16.46 12.94 -5.95
C TRP A 163 -15.13 13.43 -5.36
N ALA A 164 -14.01 12.82 -5.78
CA ALA A 164 -12.68 13.19 -5.33
C ALA A 164 -12.08 14.40 -6.08
N TRP A 165 -12.76 14.92 -7.10
CA TRP A 165 -12.31 16.07 -7.90
C TRP A 165 -12.78 17.41 -7.36
N GLU A 166 -13.74 17.40 -6.43
CA GLU A 166 -14.26 18.61 -5.81
C GLU A 166 -13.13 19.43 -5.18
N ALA A 167 -13.15 20.73 -5.41
CA ALA A 167 -12.17 21.65 -4.84
C ALA A 167 -12.50 21.92 -3.38
N VAL A 168 -11.65 21.42 -2.48
CA VAL A 168 -11.77 21.60 -1.04
C VAL A 168 -10.51 22.30 -0.49
N PRO A 169 -10.60 22.99 0.66
CA PRO A 169 -9.41 23.53 1.31
C PRO A 169 -8.40 22.42 1.62
N PHE A 170 -7.17 22.55 1.15
CA PHE A 170 -6.12 21.57 1.43
C PHE A 170 -5.95 21.35 2.94
N MET A 171 -6.05 20.09 3.40
CA MET A 171 -6.01 19.74 4.82
C MET A 171 -6.95 20.59 5.71
N ASN A 172 -8.16 20.89 5.20
CA ASN A 172 -9.21 21.68 5.84
C ASN A 172 -8.86 23.15 6.15
N LYS A 173 -7.68 23.65 5.75
CA LYS A 173 -7.21 25.01 6.08
C LYS A 173 -6.41 25.73 4.99
N GLY A 174 -6.00 25.02 3.94
CA GLY A 174 -5.11 25.53 2.89
C GLY A 174 -5.84 26.02 1.64
N ALA A 175 -5.06 26.24 0.58
CA ALA A 175 -5.58 26.63 -0.73
C ALA A 175 -6.56 25.57 -1.29
N PRO A 176 -7.55 25.97 -2.10
CA PRO A 176 -8.47 25.02 -2.72
C PRO A 176 -7.72 24.11 -3.69
N MET A 177 -7.86 22.81 -3.50
CA MET A 177 -7.27 21.75 -4.32
C MET A 177 -8.28 20.62 -4.48
N PRO A 178 -8.16 19.74 -5.50
CA PRO A 178 -9.00 18.56 -5.60
C PRO A 178 -8.92 17.71 -4.33
N LEU A 179 -10.05 17.22 -3.82
CA LEU A 179 -10.16 16.43 -2.59
C LEU A 179 -9.14 15.29 -2.52
N TRP A 180 -8.92 14.57 -3.63
CA TRP A 180 -7.96 13.47 -3.67
C TRP A 180 -6.53 13.87 -3.29
N VAL A 181 -6.13 15.13 -3.50
CA VAL A 181 -4.80 15.63 -3.11
C VAL A 181 -4.67 15.66 -1.59
N THR A 182 -5.72 16.11 -0.90
CA THR A 182 -5.79 16.12 0.55
C THR A 182 -5.78 14.69 1.11
N LEU A 183 -6.54 13.78 0.49
CA LEU A 183 -6.56 12.36 0.86
C LEU A 183 -5.18 11.70 0.66
N ALA A 184 -4.52 11.98 -0.47
CA ALA A 184 -3.18 11.49 -0.76
C ALA A 184 -2.15 11.95 0.27
N PHE A 185 -2.21 13.22 0.64
CA PHE A 185 -1.30 13.78 1.64
C PHE A 185 -1.55 13.18 3.02
N ALA A 186 -2.80 13.04 3.44
CA ALA A 186 -3.16 12.41 4.72
C ALA A 186 -2.71 10.94 4.76
N ASP A 187 -2.96 10.16 3.71
CA ASP A 187 -2.52 8.77 3.59
C ASP A 187 -0.98 8.66 3.67
N TRP A 188 -0.26 9.54 2.99
CA TRP A 188 1.19 9.57 3.05
C TRP A 188 1.71 9.87 4.47
N LEU A 189 1.11 10.81 5.20
CA LEU A 189 1.51 11.10 6.59
C LEU A 189 1.31 9.89 7.51
N VAL A 190 0.25 9.12 7.31
CA VAL A 190 0.02 7.86 8.05
C VAL A 190 1.12 6.86 7.71
N LYS A 191 1.42 6.67 6.41
CA LYS A 191 2.53 5.81 5.95
C LYS A 191 3.88 6.20 6.56
N LEU A 192 4.21 7.49 6.59
CA LEU A 192 5.44 7.99 7.21
C LEU A 192 5.51 7.66 8.70
N SER A 193 4.42 7.89 9.42
CA SER A 193 4.33 7.64 10.86
C SER A 193 4.46 6.15 11.16
N LEU A 194 3.77 5.31 10.40
CA LEU A 194 3.82 3.86 10.54
C LEU A 194 5.16 3.27 10.12
N ALA A 195 5.84 3.84 9.12
CA ALA A 195 7.19 3.42 8.73
C ALA A 195 8.19 3.58 9.90
N LEU A 196 8.09 4.66 10.66
CA LEU A 196 8.91 4.87 11.86
C LEU A 196 8.55 3.89 12.97
N ILE A 197 7.26 3.69 13.23
CA ILE A 197 6.78 2.73 14.24
C ILE A 197 7.21 1.30 13.88
N ALA A 198 7.13 0.93 12.61
CA ALA A 198 7.46 -0.40 12.08
C ALA A 198 8.94 -0.78 12.25
N LEU A 199 9.84 0.17 12.50
CA LEU A 199 11.24 -0.13 12.81
C LEU A 199 11.40 -1.01 14.07
N VAL A 200 10.50 -0.84 15.06
CA VAL A 200 10.52 -1.63 16.29
C VAL A 200 10.19 -3.11 16.02
N PRO A 201 9.00 -3.47 15.47
CA PRO A 201 8.70 -4.86 15.15
C PRO A 201 9.64 -5.42 14.09
N PHE A 202 10.08 -4.63 13.11
CA PHE A 202 11.12 -5.06 12.15
C PHE A 202 12.37 -5.58 12.88
N ARG A 203 12.91 -4.80 13.82
CA ARG A 203 14.11 -5.18 14.57
C ARG A 203 13.88 -6.46 15.38
N VAL A 204 12.75 -6.54 16.09
CA VAL A 204 12.42 -7.69 16.94
C VAL A 204 12.29 -8.96 16.12
N ILE A 205 11.56 -8.92 15.00
CA ILE A 205 11.31 -10.09 14.14
C ILE A 205 12.63 -10.55 13.49
N VAL A 206 13.40 -9.61 12.92
CA VAL A 206 14.67 -9.95 12.27
C VAL A 206 15.65 -10.56 13.27
N GLN A 207 15.74 -10.06 14.50
CA GLN A 207 16.63 -10.63 15.53
C GLN A 207 16.24 -12.05 15.95
N ARG A 208 14.94 -12.39 15.90
CA ARG A 208 14.46 -13.75 16.22
C ARG A 208 14.63 -14.74 15.06
N LEU A 209 14.52 -14.26 13.82
CA LEU A 209 14.56 -15.10 12.63
C LEU A 209 15.95 -15.21 12.00
N ALA A 210 16.82 -14.22 12.21
CA ALA A 210 18.21 -14.32 11.78
C ALA A 210 18.92 -15.37 12.66
N PRO A 211 19.62 -16.35 12.08
CA PRO A 211 20.38 -17.30 12.87
C PRO A 211 21.34 -16.52 13.78
N ALA A 212 21.38 -16.92 15.06
CA ALA A 212 22.41 -16.43 15.99
C ALA A 212 23.75 -16.53 15.26
N ARG A 213 24.45 -15.41 15.10
CA ARG A 213 25.83 -15.46 14.64
C ARG A 213 26.52 -16.44 15.58
N ALA A 214 26.93 -17.60 15.05
CA ALA A 214 27.83 -18.48 15.75
C ALA A 214 29.03 -17.61 16.11
N THR A 215 29.12 -17.27 17.39
CA THR A 215 30.30 -16.67 18.00
C THR A 215 31.40 -17.72 17.85
N ALA A 216 32.21 -17.54 16.81
CA ALA A 216 33.55 -18.10 16.73
C ALA A 216 34.50 -17.20 17.53
#